data_AF-K1SY51-F1
#
_entry.id   AF-K1SY51-F1
#
_cell.length_a   1.000
_cell.length_b   1.000
_cell.length_c   1.000
_cell.angle_alpha   90.00
_cell.angle_beta   90.00
_cell.angle_gamma   90.00
#
_symmetry.space_group_name_H-M   'P 1'
#
loop_
_entity.id
_entity.type
_entity.pdbx_description
1 polymer ?
#
loop_
_entity_poly.entity_id
_entity_poly.type
_entity_poly.pdbx_seq_one_letter_code
_entity_poly.pdbx_strand_id
1 'polypeptide(L)'
;MFDIEGGAGMAVTQEIFEKLEILTDAAKYDVACTSSGSSRKGRQGMMGNTVAGGICHCFAADGRCISLLKILQTNECVYDCKYCQNRMSNDVKRAGFTPEEIAELTISFTAAIIL
;
A
#
# COMPACT_ATOMS: atom_id res chain seq x y z
N MET A 1 16.71 3.51 4.87
CA MET A 1 16.62 2.10 5.30
C MET A 1 15.98 2.21 6.65
N PHE A 2 14.70 1.86 6.78
CA PHE A 2 13.97 2.08 8.03
C PHE A 2 14.64 1.24 9.12
N ASP A 3 15.26 1.90 10.09
CA ASP A 3 15.94 1.24 11.22
C ASP A 3 14.87 0.68 12.18
N ILE A 4 14.96 -0.62 12.45
CA ILE A 4 14.13 -1.36 13.40
C ILE A 4 15.03 -1.76 14.57
N GLU A 5 14.96 -1.02 15.69
CA GLU A 5 15.44 -1.51 16.99
C GLU A 5 14.23 -1.86 17.85
N GLY A 6 14.26 -3.09 18.38
CA GLY A 6 13.13 -3.76 19.00
C GLY A 6 12.68 -3.17 20.34
N GLY A 7 11.37 -3.24 20.55
CA GLY A 7 10.71 -3.10 21.84
C GLY A 7 9.35 -3.80 21.77
N ALA A 8 9.06 -4.67 22.74
CA ALA A 8 7.84 -5.47 22.78
C ALA A 8 6.59 -4.58 22.81
N GLY A 9 5.87 -4.56 21.68
CA GLY A 9 4.59 -3.86 21.49
C GLY A 9 4.65 -2.92 20.29
N MET A 10 3.93 -3.27 19.20
CA MET A 10 3.71 -2.45 18.00
C MET A 10 4.83 -2.54 16.94
N ALA A 11 4.99 -3.71 16.31
CA ALA A 11 6.00 -3.95 15.30
C ALA A 11 5.37 -4.51 14.03
N VAL A 12 5.22 -3.67 13.00
CA VAL A 12 4.89 -4.11 11.64
C VAL A 12 5.92 -5.17 11.22
N THR A 13 5.48 -6.41 11.13
CA THR A 13 6.38 -7.54 10.89
C THR A 13 6.86 -7.57 9.44
N GLN A 14 7.97 -8.29 9.20
CA GLN A 14 8.46 -8.54 7.85
C GLN A 14 7.38 -9.20 6.96
N GLU A 15 6.55 -10.06 7.53
CA GLU A 15 5.42 -10.69 6.83
C GLU A 15 4.35 -9.68 6.38
N ILE A 16 4.03 -8.67 7.20
CA ILE A 16 3.08 -7.62 6.82
C ILE A 16 3.62 -6.81 5.63
N PHE A 17 4.92 -6.52 5.60
CA PHE A 17 5.55 -5.83 4.47
C PHE A 17 5.56 -6.67 3.19
N GLU A 18 5.82 -7.96 3.28
CA GLU A 18 5.76 -8.86 2.11
C GLU A 18 4.35 -8.95 1.53
N LYS A 19 3.33 -9.08 2.39
CA LYS A 19 1.91 -9.00 1.97
C LYS A 19 1.61 -7.66 1.33
N LEU A 20 2.10 -6.57 1.90
CA LEU A 20 1.90 -5.21 1.39
C LEU A 20 2.52 -5.05 -0.01
N GLU A 21 3.70 -5.61 -0.26
CA GLU A 21 4.35 -5.57 -1.58
C GLU A 21 3.52 -6.32 -2.63
N ILE A 22 3.11 -7.55 -2.34
CA ILE A 22 2.27 -8.38 -3.24
C ILE A 22 0.95 -7.66 -3.55
N LEU A 23 0.28 -7.17 -2.51
CA LEU A 23 -1.06 -6.59 -2.64
C LEU A 23 -1.04 -5.20 -3.27
N THR A 24 0.05 -4.44 -3.08
CA THR A 24 0.26 -3.16 -3.77
C THR A 24 0.50 -3.38 -5.27
N ASP A 25 1.29 -4.40 -5.66
CA ASP A 25 1.45 -4.73 -7.08
C ASP A 25 0.14 -5.21 -7.71
N ALA A 26 -0.62 -6.04 -6.99
CA ALA A 26 -1.94 -6.51 -7.41
C ALA A 26 -2.97 -5.37 -7.57
N ALA A 27 -2.77 -4.23 -6.90
CA ALA A 27 -3.64 -3.06 -6.93
C ALA A 27 -3.19 -1.98 -7.93
N LYS A 28 -2.05 -2.13 -8.62
CA LYS A 28 -1.49 -1.06 -9.49
C LYS A 28 -2.38 -0.64 -10.67
N TYR A 29 -3.35 -1.47 -11.03
CA TYR A 29 -4.32 -1.19 -12.11
C TYR A 29 -5.66 -0.67 -11.59
N ASP A 30 -5.80 -0.48 -10.28
CA ASP A 30 -6.95 0.21 -9.71
C ASP A 30 -6.90 1.69 -10.15
N VAL A 31 -7.97 2.15 -10.80
CA VAL A 31 -8.11 3.52 -11.34
C VAL A 31 -7.83 4.58 -10.28
N ALA A 32 -8.15 4.29 -9.01
CA ALA A 32 -7.95 5.21 -7.91
C ALA A 32 -6.54 5.12 -7.29
N CYS A 33 -5.58 4.39 -7.87
CA CYS A 33 -4.25 4.27 -7.29
C CYS A 33 -3.10 4.25 -8.32
N THR A 34 -2.98 5.34 -9.06
CA THR A 34 -1.95 5.55 -10.09
C THR A 34 -0.52 5.67 -9.55
N SER A 35 -0.30 5.66 -8.22
CA SER A 35 1.03 5.89 -7.62
C SER A 35 1.54 4.83 -6.64
N SER A 36 0.72 3.93 -6.08
CA SER A 36 1.19 3.05 -4.99
C SER A 36 2.16 1.96 -5.40
N GLY A 37 2.17 1.55 -6.67
CA GLY A 37 3.17 0.62 -7.20
C GLY A 37 4.44 1.31 -7.75
N SER A 38 4.55 2.63 -7.64
CA SER A 38 5.63 3.39 -8.27
C SER A 38 6.57 4.00 -7.23
N SER A 39 7.88 3.89 -7.47
CA SER A 39 8.90 4.57 -6.66
C SER A 39 9.56 5.68 -7.49
N ARG A 40 9.35 6.93 -7.09
CA ARG A 40 9.89 8.12 -7.74
C ARG A 40 10.30 9.11 -6.67
N LYS A 41 11.61 9.35 -6.59
CA LYS A 41 12.16 10.43 -5.77
C LYS A 41 11.68 11.78 -6.31
N GLY A 42 11.12 12.60 -5.42
CA GLY A 42 10.79 14.00 -5.73
C GLY A 42 12.04 14.78 -6.17
N ARG A 43 11.86 15.72 -7.10
CA ARG A 43 12.91 16.67 -7.52
C ARG A 43 12.67 18.02 -6.82
N GLN A 44 13.74 18.69 -6.44
CA GLN A 44 13.66 20.01 -5.81
C GLN A 44 12.89 20.99 -6.71
N GLY A 45 11.87 21.66 -6.18
CA GLY A 45 10.96 22.53 -6.94
C GLY A 45 9.79 21.82 -7.65
N MET A 46 9.68 20.49 -7.57
CA MET A 46 8.54 19.73 -8.06
C MET A 46 7.76 19.09 -6.90
N MET A 47 6.43 19.04 -7.01
CA MET A 47 5.61 18.32 -6.04
C MET A 47 5.62 16.80 -6.30
N GLY A 48 5.61 16.03 -5.22
CA GLY A 48 5.37 14.59 -5.23
C GLY A 48 6.63 13.74 -5.09
N ASN A 49 6.60 12.84 -4.10
CA ASN A 49 7.49 11.69 -3.91
C ASN A 49 6.60 10.44 -3.89
N THR A 50 7.01 9.33 -4.50
CA THR A 50 6.25 8.07 -4.44
C THR A 50 7.12 6.97 -3.84
N VAL A 51 6.54 6.21 -2.92
CA VAL A 51 7.14 5.04 -2.29
C VAL A 51 6.24 3.86 -2.61
N ALA A 52 6.82 2.76 -3.08
CA ALA A 52 6.09 1.52 -3.27
C ALA A 52 5.70 0.97 -1.89
N GLY A 53 4.40 0.93 -1.59
CA GLY A 53 3.92 0.53 -0.25
C GLY A 53 2.50 0.99 0.07
N GLY A 54 1.58 1.01 -0.89
CA GLY A 54 0.17 1.35 -0.64
C GLY A 54 -0.13 2.83 -0.38
N ILE A 55 0.80 3.76 -0.66
CA ILE A 55 0.55 5.20 -0.51
C ILE A 55 0.10 5.77 -1.87
N CYS A 56 -1.13 6.33 -1.95
CA CYS A 56 -1.59 7.08 -3.13
C CYS A 56 -1.66 8.59 -2.81
N HIS A 57 -1.37 9.44 -3.82
CA HIS A 57 -1.58 10.89 -3.72
C HIS A 57 -3.06 11.22 -3.97
N CYS A 58 -3.67 11.99 -3.08
CA CYS A 58 -5.04 12.48 -3.22
C CYS A 58 -5.06 14.00 -3.03
N PHE A 59 -6.08 14.67 -3.56
CA PHE A 59 -6.20 16.13 -3.46
C PHE A 59 -7.42 16.50 -2.62
N ALA A 60 -7.19 17.28 -1.57
CA ALA A 60 -8.26 17.87 -0.78
C ALA A 60 -9.02 18.94 -1.59
N ALA A 61 -10.22 19.31 -1.16
CA ALA A 61 -11.07 20.28 -1.84
C ALA A 61 -10.43 21.68 -1.99
N ASP A 62 -9.42 21.99 -1.17
CA ASP A 62 -8.63 23.22 -1.22
C ASP A 62 -7.38 23.12 -2.12
N GLY A 63 -7.20 22.00 -2.83
CA GLY A 63 -6.10 21.78 -3.76
C GLY A 63 -4.81 21.27 -3.12
N ARG A 64 -4.79 21.02 -1.80
CA ARG A 64 -3.62 20.43 -1.14
C ARG A 64 -3.49 18.95 -1.47
N CYS A 65 -2.27 18.51 -1.78
CA CYS A 65 -1.96 17.09 -1.93
C CYS A 65 -1.83 16.44 -0.54
N ILE A 66 -2.54 15.33 -0.32
CA ILE A 66 -2.51 14.50 0.88
C ILE A 66 -2.08 13.08 0.51
N SER A 67 -1.34 12.45 1.42
CA SER A 67 -0.98 11.04 1.30
C SER A 67 -2.05 10.18 1.97
N LEU A 68 -2.69 9.29 1.21
CA LEU A 68 -3.63 8.30 1.74
C LEU A 68 -3.01 6.91 1.69
N LEU A 69 -3.16 6.15 2.78
CA LEU A 69 -2.91 4.72 2.79
C LEU A 69 -4.10 4.02 2.14
N LYS A 70 -3.88 3.41 0.98
CA LYS A 70 -4.85 2.58 0.27
C LYS A 70 -4.20 1.23 -0.03
N ILE A 71 -4.81 0.19 0.50
CA ILE A 71 -4.34 -1.19 0.36
C ILE A 71 -5.44 -2.06 -0.22
N LEU A 72 -5.03 -3.13 -0.91
CA LEU A 72 -5.93 -4.22 -1.27
C LEU A 72 -5.91 -5.24 -0.13
N GLN A 73 -7.07 -5.56 0.45
CA GLN A 73 -7.15 -6.52 1.56
C GLN A 73 -6.70 -7.93 1.13
N THR A 74 -7.10 -8.37 -0.07
CA THR A 74 -6.66 -9.63 -0.66
C THR A 74 -6.75 -9.55 -2.18
N ASN A 75 -5.86 -10.25 -2.88
CA ASN A 75 -5.94 -10.45 -4.31
C ASN A 75 -6.54 -11.81 -4.69
N GLU A 76 -7.12 -12.57 -3.76
CA GLU A 76 -7.81 -13.82 -4.09
C GLU A 76 -9.20 -13.53 -4.66
N CYS A 77 -9.31 -13.61 -5.99
CA CYS A 77 -10.57 -13.35 -6.69
C CYS A 77 -11.16 -14.67 -7.19
N VAL A 78 -12.43 -14.91 -6.88
CA VAL A 78 -13.18 -16.10 -7.35
C VAL A 78 -13.74 -15.95 -8.76
N TYR A 79 -13.54 -14.80 -9.40
CA TYR A 79 -14.09 -14.49 -10.72
C TYR A 79 -13.03 -14.59 -11.82
N ASP A 80 -13.49 -14.85 -13.05
CA ASP A 80 -12.63 -14.96 -14.24
C ASP A 80 -12.78 -13.78 -15.22
N CYS A 81 -12.69 -12.56 -14.70
CA CYS A 81 -12.81 -11.34 -15.52
C CYS A 81 -11.65 -11.23 -16.53
N LYS A 82 -11.98 -11.07 -17.82
CA LYS A 82 -11.00 -11.05 -18.94
C LYS A 82 -9.84 -10.05 -18.76
N TYR A 83 -10.10 -8.94 -18.09
CA TYR A 83 -9.14 -7.84 -17.91
C TYR A 83 -8.55 -7.74 -16.49
N CYS A 84 -9.00 -8.58 -15.56
CA CYS A 84 -8.54 -8.53 -14.18
C CYS A 84 -7.26 -9.36 -14.03
N GLN A 85 -6.17 -8.73 -13.58
CA GLN A 85 -4.93 -9.45 -13.28
C GLN A 85 -5.10 -10.44 -12.14
N ASN A 86 -6.02 -10.15 -11.20
CA ASN A 86 -6.29 -10.98 -10.04
C ASN A 86 -7.29 -12.11 -10.33
N ARG A 87 -7.76 -12.30 -11.57
CA ARG A 87 -8.74 -13.35 -11.92
C ARG A 87 -8.30 -14.73 -11.43
N MET A 88 -9.26 -15.61 -11.15
CA MET A 88 -8.97 -16.93 -10.55
C MET A 88 -8.07 -17.80 -11.42
N SER A 89 -8.16 -17.67 -12.75
CA SER A 89 -7.39 -18.47 -13.71
C SER A 89 -5.92 -18.05 -13.83
N ASN A 90 -5.53 -16.90 -13.27
CA ASN A 90 -4.15 -16.43 -13.32
C ASN A 90 -3.29 -17.01 -12.21
N ASP A 91 -2.10 -17.49 -12.60
CA ASP A 91 -1.04 -17.90 -11.68
C ASP A 91 -0.23 -16.67 -11.24
N VAL A 92 -0.62 -16.11 -10.10
CA VAL A 92 0.06 -14.98 -9.44
C VAL A 92 0.14 -15.25 -7.94
N LYS A 93 1.15 -14.67 -7.28
CA LYS A 93 1.29 -14.77 -5.82
C LYS A 93 0.04 -14.20 -5.14
N ARG A 94 -0.58 -14.99 -4.27
CA ARG A 94 -1.77 -14.58 -3.51
C ARG A 94 -1.40 -14.22 -2.09
N ALA A 95 -2.04 -13.19 -1.59
CA ALA A 95 -1.88 -12.72 -0.22
C ALA A 95 -3.21 -12.19 0.31
N GLY A 96 -3.32 -12.14 1.63
CA GLY A 96 -4.48 -11.59 2.31
C GLY A 96 -4.07 -11.06 3.68
N PHE A 97 -4.62 -9.90 4.02
CA PHE A 97 -4.52 -9.35 5.37
C PHE A 97 -5.69 -9.81 6.24
N THR A 98 -5.38 -10.08 7.50
CA THR A 98 -6.35 -10.14 8.58
C THR A 98 -6.77 -8.72 9.00
N PRO A 99 -7.95 -8.55 9.61
CA PRO A 99 -8.36 -7.27 10.17
C PRO A 99 -7.34 -6.66 11.15
N GLU A 100 -6.70 -7.51 11.97
CA GLU A 100 -5.69 -7.11 12.95
C GLU A 100 -4.44 -6.53 12.27
N GLU A 101 -3.96 -7.18 11.20
CA GLU A 101 -2.82 -6.69 10.41
C GLU A 101 -3.12 -5.34 9.74
N ILE A 102 -4.35 -5.15 9.24
CA ILE A 102 -4.77 -3.86 8.66
C ILE A 102 -4.80 -2.79 9.75
N ALA A 103 -5.33 -3.09 10.93
CA ALA A 103 -5.38 -2.17 12.04
C ALA A 103 -3.96 -1.76 12.48
N GLU A 104 -3.05 -2.72 12.63
CA GLU A 104 -1.65 -2.47 12.97
C GLU A 104 -0.94 -1.61 11.91
N LEU A 105 -1.14 -1.93 10.62
CA LEU A 105 -0.58 -1.14 9.52
C LEU A 105 -1.14 0.30 9.52
N THR A 106 -2.43 0.46 9.78
CA THR A 106 -3.10 1.76 9.80
C THR A 106 -2.62 2.61 10.97
N ILE A 107 -2.54 2.02 12.18
CA ILE A 107 -2.02 2.71 13.37
C ILE A 107 -0.57 3.13 13.11
N SER A 108 0.26 2.24 12.57
CA SER A 108 1.66 2.52 12.26
C SER A 108 1.81 3.67 11.24
N PHE A 109 0.94 3.73 10.23
CA PHE A 109 0.89 4.84 9.27
C PHE A 109 0.50 6.17 9.94
N THR A 110 -0.46 6.16 10.86
CA THR A 110 -0.90 7.38 11.56
C THR A 110 0.10 7.84 12.62
N ALA A 111 0.76 6.93 13.33
CA ALA A 111 1.76 7.24 14.35
C ALA A 111 2.99 7.95 13.75
N ALA A 112 3.37 7.61 12.52
CA ALA A 112 4.48 8.23 11.79
C ALA A 112 4.20 9.67 11.30
N ILE A 113 2.97 10.19 11.42
CA ILE A 113 2.61 11.56 11.03
C ILE A 113 2.53 12.51 12.24
N ILE A 114 2.41 11.98 13.46
CA ILE A 114 2.29 12.76 14.71
C ILE A 114 3.64 12.87 15.46
N LEU A 115 4.58 11.96 15.21
CA LEU A 115 5.98 12.03 15.66
C LEU A 115 6.88 12.64 14.58
#